data_AF-A0A0F9MVJ7-F1
#
_entry.id   AF-A0A0F9MVJ7-F1
#
_cell.length_a   1.000
_cell.length_b   1.000
_cell.length_c   1.000
_cell.angle_alpha   90.00
_cell.angle_beta   90.00
_cell.angle_gamma   90.00
#
_symmetry.space_group_name_H-M   'P 1'
#
loop_
_entity.id
_entity.type
_entity.pdbx_description
1 polymer ?
#
loop_
_entity_poly.entity_id
_entity_poly.type
_entity_poly.pdbx_seq_one_letter_code
_entity_poly.pdbx_strand_id
1 'polypeptide(L)'
;MLYICLRDNENRTGYKELIAGSGVSIVENPTTVTVSATGGGGGADVKSGSLVPTAKTWVAVTFNTAFSSTPAVTGAISKNAAWRLRNVSTTGFEVYLNTTGSNTFWWIATDAGNP
;
A
#
# COMPACT_ATOMS: atom_id res chain seq x y z
N MET A 1 -25.76 32.99 1.02
CA MET A 1 -24.77 31.92 0.79
C MET A 1 -23.62 32.18 1.74
N LEU A 2 -23.53 31.40 2.83
CA LEU A 2 -22.57 31.61 3.92
C LEU A 2 -21.33 30.76 3.63
N TYR A 3 -20.15 31.39 3.56
CA TYR A 3 -18.87 30.69 3.43
C TYR A 3 -18.16 30.73 4.79
N ILE A 4 -17.85 29.57 5.36
CA ILE A 4 -16.97 29.49 6.52
C ILE A 4 -15.54 29.37 6.00
N CYS A 5 -14.67 30.30 6.40
CA CYS A 5 -13.25 30.31 6.06
C CYS A 5 -12.46 30.12 7.36
N LEU A 6 -11.82 28.96 7.53
CA LEU A 6 -10.83 28.75 8.58
C LEU A 6 -9.51 29.32 8.02
N ARG A 7 -9.01 30.41 8.61
CA ARG A 7 -7.74 31.04 8.20
C ARG A 7 -6.74 30.96 9.34
N ASP A 8 -5.60 30.32 9.08
CA ASP A 8 -4.34 30.76 9.65
C ASP A 8 -3.53 31.43 8.53
N ASN A 9 -3.67 32.75 8.43
CA ASN A 9 -2.67 33.58 7.76
C ASN A 9 -2.41 33.29 6.26
N GLU A 10 -3.30 33.78 5.39
CA GLU A 10 -3.12 34.17 3.97
C GLU A 10 -2.42 33.24 2.94
N ASN A 11 -1.84 32.10 3.30
CA ASN A 11 -1.23 31.15 2.37
C ASN A 11 -1.94 29.78 2.45
N ARG A 12 -2.80 29.50 1.48
CA ARG A 12 -3.51 28.21 1.35
C ARG A 12 -2.56 27.13 0.82
N THR A 13 -2.02 26.30 1.70
CA THR A 13 -1.44 24.99 1.30
C THR A 13 -1.91 23.89 2.25
N GLY A 14 -2.27 22.72 1.71
CA GLY A 14 -2.51 21.51 2.51
C GLY A 14 -3.94 21.18 2.97
N TYR A 15 -5.00 21.81 2.45
CA TYR A 15 -6.38 21.45 2.82
C TYR A 15 -7.01 20.41 1.88
N LYS A 16 -7.90 19.56 2.42
CA LYS A 16 -8.84 18.74 1.64
C LYS A 16 -10.24 19.34 1.76
N GLU A 17 -10.87 19.61 0.61
CA GLU A 17 -12.23 20.12 0.52
C GLU A 17 -13.24 19.01 0.86
N LEU A 18 -14.16 19.28 1.79
CA LEU A 18 -15.33 18.44 2.04
C LEU A 18 -16.46 18.94 1.14
N ILE A 19 -16.83 18.14 0.15
CA ILE A 19 -17.84 18.51 -0.86
C ILE A 19 -19.21 18.69 -0.18
N ALA A 20 -19.88 19.81 -0.49
CA ALA A 20 -21.16 20.16 0.11
C ALA A 20 -22.26 19.11 -0.19
N GLY A 21 -23.00 18.69 0.84
CA GLY A 21 -24.17 17.83 0.68
C GLY A 21 -24.44 16.80 1.79
N SER A 22 -23.53 16.62 2.76
CA SER A 22 -23.75 15.73 3.90
C SER A 22 -23.57 16.52 5.19
N GLY A 23 -24.64 16.68 5.96
CA GLY A 23 -24.72 17.60 7.09
C GLY A 23 -23.59 17.43 8.10
N VAL A 24 -22.77 18.48 8.24
CA VAL A 24 -21.81 18.65 9.33
C VAL A 24 -22.17 19.96 10.02
N SER A 25 -22.64 19.89 11.28
CA SER A 25 -22.88 21.07 12.13
C SER A 25 -21.79 21.17 13.20
N ILE A 26 -21.24 22.37 13.37
CA ILE A 26 -20.42 22.72 14.54
C ILE A 26 -21.28 23.68 15.37
N VAL A 27 -21.67 23.25 16.57
CA VAL A 27 -22.47 24.06 17.51
C VAL A 27 -21.58 25.17 18.11
N GLU A 28 -22.12 26.34 18.44
CA GLU A 28 -21.38 27.43 19.08
C GLU A 28 -20.80 27.01 20.45
N ASN A 29 -19.55 27.41 20.73
CA ASN A 29 -18.76 27.13 21.94
C ASN A 29 -18.34 25.65 22.21
N PRO A 30 -17.74 24.94 21.23
CA PRO A 30 -17.10 23.68 21.55
C PRO A 30 -15.77 23.96 22.26
N THR A 31 -15.54 23.41 23.46
CA THR A 31 -14.21 23.42 24.09
C THR A 31 -13.21 22.54 23.32
N THR A 32 -13.71 21.58 22.55
CA THR A 32 -12.94 20.70 21.65
C THR A 32 -13.78 20.32 20.43
N VAL A 33 -13.22 20.43 19.22
CA VAL A 33 -13.80 19.86 18.00
C VAL A 33 -12.89 18.72 17.54
N THR A 34 -13.36 17.48 17.66
CA THR A 34 -12.61 16.29 17.21
C THR A 34 -13.11 15.88 15.83
N VAL A 35 -12.24 15.99 14.84
CA VAL A 35 -12.45 15.39 13.51
C VAL A 35 -11.67 14.08 13.47
N SER A 36 -12.37 12.95 13.66
CA SER A 36 -11.77 11.62 13.51
C SER A 36 -12.18 11.01 12.17
N ALA A 37 -11.20 10.69 11.33
CA ALA A 37 -11.42 9.79 10.20
C ALA A 37 -11.30 8.35 10.71
N THR A 38 -12.42 7.64 10.87
CA THR A 38 -12.39 6.19 11.06
C THR A 38 -12.07 5.56 9.71
N GLY A 39 -10.77 5.44 9.42
CA GLY A 39 -10.27 4.88 8.17
C GLY A 39 -10.03 5.94 7.09
N GLY A 40 -8.76 6.36 6.97
CA GLY A 40 -8.24 6.59 5.62
C GLY A 40 -8.49 5.31 4.84
N GLY A 41 -9.25 5.40 3.75
CA GLY A 41 -10.01 4.31 3.15
C GLY A 41 -9.28 2.97 3.11
N GLY A 42 -10.02 1.89 3.39
CA GLY A 42 -9.63 0.50 3.21
C GLY A 42 -9.39 0.15 1.74
N GLY A 43 -8.41 0.83 1.15
CA GLY A 43 -7.77 0.38 -0.07
C GLY A 43 -6.92 -0.84 0.24
N ALA A 44 -6.57 -1.57 -0.80
CA ALA A 44 -5.73 -2.72 -0.67
C ALA A 44 -4.40 -2.38 0.03
N ASP A 45 -3.99 -3.24 0.95
CA ASP A 45 -2.62 -3.29 1.40
C ASP A 45 -1.77 -3.78 0.22
N VAL A 46 -0.82 -2.96 -0.23
CA VAL A 46 0.07 -3.28 -1.34
C VAL A 46 1.51 -3.13 -0.89
N LYS A 47 2.29 -4.18 -1.12
CA LYS A 47 3.73 -4.20 -0.87
C LYS A 47 4.45 -4.53 -2.18
N SER A 48 5.61 -3.93 -2.39
CA SER A 48 6.43 -4.21 -3.56
C SER A 48 7.90 -4.17 -3.20
N GLY A 49 8.72 -4.75 -4.07
CA GLY A 49 10.15 -4.73 -3.89
C GLY A 49 10.88 -5.40 -5.04
N SER A 50 12.19 -5.55 -4.85
CA SER A 50 13.05 -6.27 -5.78
C SER A 50 14.10 -7.06 -5.04
N LEU A 51 14.57 -8.13 -5.66
CA LEU A 51 15.69 -8.92 -5.16
C LEU A 51 16.53 -9.43 -6.33
N VAL A 52 17.80 -9.73 -6.06
CA VAL A 52 18.76 -10.21 -7.05
C VAL A 52 19.33 -11.56 -6.61
N PRO A 53 18.67 -12.69 -6.92
CA PRO A 53 19.23 -14.01 -6.65
C PRO A 53 20.47 -14.23 -7.49
N THR A 54 21.51 -14.78 -6.87
CA THR A 54 22.77 -15.11 -7.53
C THR A 54 22.88 -16.60 -7.87
N ALA A 55 21.93 -17.41 -7.42
CA ALA A 55 21.92 -18.86 -7.60
C ALA A 55 20.52 -19.40 -7.92
N LYS A 56 20.47 -20.57 -8.56
CA LYS A 56 19.24 -21.34 -8.83
C LYS A 56 18.75 -22.04 -7.57
N THR A 57 18.23 -21.26 -6.64
CA THR A 57 17.70 -21.73 -5.36
C THR A 57 16.43 -20.97 -4.99
N TRP A 58 15.70 -21.50 -4.01
CA TRP A 58 14.58 -20.78 -3.40
C TRP A 58 15.13 -19.67 -2.51
N VAL A 59 14.62 -18.46 -2.71
CA VAL A 59 14.96 -17.27 -1.93
C VAL A 59 13.70 -16.81 -1.22
N ALA A 60 13.80 -16.65 0.11
CA ALA A 60 12.72 -16.13 0.93
C ALA A 60 12.62 -14.60 0.79
N VAL A 61 11.40 -14.10 0.71
CA VAL A 61 11.06 -12.68 0.77
C VAL A 61 10.18 -12.48 2.00
N THR A 62 10.61 -11.59 2.89
CA THR A 62 9.87 -11.24 4.09
C THR A 62 9.27 -9.86 3.93
N PHE A 63 7.99 -9.71 4.28
CA PHE A 63 7.35 -8.41 4.35
C PHE A 63 7.73 -7.71 5.66
N ASN A 64 8.11 -6.43 5.59
CA ASN A 64 8.45 -5.65 6.80
C ASN A 64 7.26 -5.54 7.78
N THR A 65 6.05 -5.54 7.24
CA THR A 65 4.79 -5.62 7.98
C THR A 65 4.00 -6.82 7.46
N ALA A 66 3.31 -7.55 8.34
CA ALA A 66 2.48 -8.67 7.91
C ALA A 66 1.17 -8.17 7.28
N PHE A 67 0.65 -8.90 6.28
CA PHE A 67 -0.72 -8.75 5.80
C PHE A 67 -1.72 -9.33 6.82
N SER A 68 -2.96 -8.85 6.79
CA SER A 68 -4.06 -9.39 7.60
C SER A 68 -4.57 -10.75 7.09
N SER A 69 -4.38 -11.04 5.80
CA SER A 69 -4.71 -12.29 5.13
C SER A 69 -3.65 -12.64 4.07
N THR A 70 -3.62 -13.88 3.59
CA THR A 70 -2.62 -14.30 2.59
C THR A 70 -2.79 -13.48 1.29
N PRO A 71 -1.78 -12.70 0.87
CA PRO A 71 -1.90 -11.85 -0.31
C PRO A 71 -1.78 -12.66 -1.60
N ALA A 72 -2.26 -12.09 -2.71
CA ALA A 72 -1.87 -12.50 -4.04
C ALA A 72 -0.50 -11.89 -4.38
N VAL A 73 0.37 -12.66 -5.05
CA VAL A 73 1.74 -12.24 -5.38
C VAL A 73 2.00 -12.46 -6.88
N THR A 74 2.54 -11.44 -7.53
CA THR A 74 3.00 -11.50 -8.92
C THR A 74 4.37 -10.83 -9.06
N GLY A 75 5.04 -11.05 -10.18
CA GLY A 75 6.33 -10.45 -10.42
C GLY A 75 6.83 -10.55 -11.85
N ALA A 76 7.97 -9.93 -12.09
CA ALA A 76 8.64 -9.87 -13.37
C ALA A 76 10.17 -9.97 -13.17
N ILE A 77 10.87 -10.50 -14.17
CA ILE A 77 12.33 -10.66 -14.14
C ILE A 77 12.97 -9.89 -15.29
N SER A 78 14.14 -9.30 -15.05
CA SER A 78 14.87 -8.45 -16.01
C SER A 78 15.33 -9.13 -17.30
N LYS A 79 15.26 -10.47 -17.38
CA LYS A 79 15.58 -11.26 -18.57
C LYS A 79 14.48 -12.28 -18.81
N ASN A 80 14.34 -12.73 -20.06
CA ASN A 80 13.38 -13.78 -20.41
C ASN A 80 13.80 -15.13 -19.78
N ALA A 81 13.33 -15.38 -18.56
CA ALA A 81 13.60 -16.59 -17.80
C ALA A 81 12.37 -16.99 -16.99
N ALA A 82 12.21 -18.29 -16.78
CA ALA A 82 11.12 -18.81 -15.97
C ALA A 82 11.34 -18.52 -14.48
N TRP A 83 10.27 -18.17 -13.78
CA TRP A 83 10.26 -18.01 -12.33
C TRP A 83 9.09 -18.79 -11.73
N ARG A 84 9.20 -19.11 -10.43
CA ARG A 84 8.16 -19.81 -9.67
C ARG A 84 8.00 -19.15 -8.31
N LEU A 85 6.77 -19.13 -7.82
CA LEU A 85 6.43 -18.73 -6.46
C LEU A 85 5.90 -19.94 -5.68
N ARG A 86 6.16 -19.96 -4.37
CA ARG A 86 5.54 -20.91 -3.43
C ARG A 86 5.46 -20.30 -2.03
N ASN A 87 4.79 -21.01 -1.13
CA ASN A 87 4.73 -20.68 0.30
C ASN A 87 4.33 -19.22 0.58
N VAL A 88 3.37 -18.71 -0.20
CA VAL A 88 2.82 -17.37 0.00
C VAL A 88 2.02 -17.36 1.29
N SER A 89 2.33 -16.41 2.18
CA SER A 89 1.75 -16.28 3.50
C SER A 89 1.62 -14.80 3.86
N THR A 90 1.03 -14.51 5.03
CA THR A 90 0.90 -13.14 5.54
C THR A 90 2.24 -12.45 5.83
N THR A 91 3.32 -13.21 6.02
CA THR A 91 4.64 -12.67 6.41
C THR A 91 5.66 -12.71 5.27
N GLY A 92 5.37 -13.40 4.17
CA GLY A 92 6.30 -13.52 3.06
C GLY A 92 5.96 -14.60 2.05
N PHE A 93 6.90 -14.85 1.15
CA PHE A 93 6.83 -15.89 0.13
C PHE A 93 8.22 -16.39 -0.23
N GLU A 94 8.30 -17.44 -1.05
CA GLU A 94 9.56 -17.87 -1.66
C GLU A 94 9.49 -17.77 -3.18
N VAL A 95 10.59 -17.34 -3.79
CA VAL A 95 10.75 -17.27 -5.24
C VAL A 95 11.94 -18.13 -5.70
N TYR A 96 11.75 -18.83 -6.81
CA TYR A 96 12.84 -19.51 -7.53
C TYR A 96 12.96 -18.89 -8.91
N LEU A 97 14.17 -18.47 -9.28
CA LEU A 97 14.47 -17.99 -10.63
C LEU A 97 15.27 -19.06 -11.39
N ASN A 98 14.76 -19.50 -12.55
CA ASN A 98 15.45 -20.45 -13.42
C ASN A 98 16.45 -19.74 -14.32
N THR A 99 17.39 -19.01 -13.73
CA THR A 99 18.44 -18.28 -14.44
C THR A 99 19.71 -18.27 -13.60
N THR A 100 20.86 -18.07 -14.24
CA THR A 100 22.16 -17.86 -13.58
C THR A 100 22.60 -16.42 -13.74
N GLY A 101 23.46 -15.95 -12.83
CA GLY A 101 23.95 -14.57 -12.80
C GLY A 101 22.96 -13.58 -12.19
N SER A 102 23.38 -12.32 -12.09
CA SER A 102 22.59 -11.25 -11.48
C SER A 102 21.38 -10.92 -12.35
N ASN A 103 20.19 -11.32 -11.90
CA ASN A 103 18.92 -10.96 -12.52
C ASN A 103 18.03 -10.33 -11.45
N THR A 104 17.46 -9.18 -11.77
CA THR A 104 16.53 -8.51 -10.87
C THR A 104 15.15 -9.11 -11.04
N PHE A 105 14.55 -9.55 -9.94
CA PHE A 105 13.14 -9.90 -9.87
C PHE A 105 12.40 -8.81 -9.11
N TRP A 106 11.42 -8.20 -9.76
CA TRP A 106 10.48 -7.24 -9.15
C TRP A 106 9.20 -7.97 -8.78
N TRP A 107 8.61 -7.61 -7.64
CA TRP A 107 7.39 -8.24 -7.15
C TRP A 107 6.40 -7.23 -6.60
N ILE A 108 5.13 -7.62 -6.64
CA ILE A 108 3.99 -6.93 -6.02
C ILE A 108 3.19 -7.99 -5.25
N ALA A 109 2.82 -7.67 -4.02
CA ALA A 109 1.93 -8.45 -3.17
C ALA A 109 0.76 -7.57 -2.73
N THR A 110 -0.47 -8.08 -2.83
CA THR A 110 -1.68 -7.32 -2.48
C THR A 110 -2.75 -8.19 -1.84
N ASP A 111 -3.54 -7.61 -0.92
CA ASP A 111 -4.76 -8.23 -0.40
C ASP A 111 -6.03 -7.80 -1.16
N ALA A 112 -5.90 -7.05 -2.27
CA ALA A 112 -7.00 -6.52 -3.09
C ALA A 112 -7.87 -7.56 -3.82
N GLY A 113 -7.66 -8.86 -3.63
CA GLY A 113 -8.06 -9.87 -4.61
C GLY A 113 -7.00 -10.04 -5.71
N ASN A 114 -7.38 -10.53 -6.89
CA ASN A 114 -6.43 -10.90 -7.95
C ASN A 114 -5.80 -9.65 -8.61
N PRO A 115 -4.47 -9.42 -8.51
CA PRO A 115 -3.77 -8.28 -9.11
C PRO A 115 -3.67 -8.35 -10.63
#